data_AF-A0A6A4LAE4-F1
#
_entry.id   AF-A0A6A4LAE4-F1
#
_cell.length_a   1.000
_cell.length_b   1.000
_cell.length_c   1.000
_cell.angle_alpha   90.00
_cell.angle_beta   90.00
_cell.angle_gamma   90.00
#
_symmetry.space_group_name_H-M   'P 1'
#
loop_
_entity.id
_entity.type
_entity.pdbx_description
1 polymer ?
#
loop_
_entity_poly.entity_id
_entity_poly.type
_entity_poly.pdbx_seq_one_letter_code
_entity_poly.pdbx_strand_id
1 'polypeptide(L)'
;MGTSTRTGRHVKTWFNQTACRARRSIVGIPKKLAPTIGIAIDHRLRNSSLESLLTNIQRLKAYKAKLVVFPRQALKFKDGDSAPEELATATQVQGPYMPIVREKLSVELVKVTNEMKSFKAYDKLRVECMNKRQTGARMKKASEAEKAE
;
A
#
# COMPACT_ATOMS: atom_id res chain seq x y z
N MET A 1 -10.19 -15.13 23.28
CA MET A 1 -10.17 -13.96 22.37
C MET A 1 -8.81 -13.88 21.70
N GLY A 2 -8.77 -13.96 20.37
CA GLY A 2 -7.58 -14.32 19.60
C GLY A 2 -6.43 -13.31 19.67
N THR A 3 -5.26 -13.77 20.10
CA THR A 3 -4.00 -13.04 20.01
C THR A 3 -3.49 -13.07 18.56
N SER A 4 -3.92 -12.12 17.73
CA SER A 4 -3.31 -11.89 16.42
C SER A 4 -1.99 -11.12 16.58
N THR A 5 -0.92 -11.79 16.98
CA THR A 5 0.46 -11.33 16.78
C THR A 5 0.89 -11.66 15.34
N ARG A 6 0.24 -11.03 14.37
CA ARG A 6 0.63 -11.09 12.95
C ARG A 6 1.26 -9.76 12.50
N THR A 7 1.99 -9.09 13.38
CA THR A 7 2.60 -7.77 13.09
C THR A 7 3.87 -7.84 12.27
N GLY A 8 4.54 -9.00 12.18
CA GLY A 8 5.79 -9.16 11.41
C GLY A 8 5.63 -9.34 9.89
N ARG A 9 4.40 -9.35 9.35
CA ARG A 9 4.15 -9.58 7.92
C ARG A 9 4.06 -8.31 7.07
N HIS A 10 4.11 -7.13 7.69
CA HIS A 10 3.95 -5.85 6.98
C HIS A 10 5.09 -5.55 6.00
N VAL A 11 6.29 -6.07 6.26
CA VAL A 11 7.48 -5.83 5.42
C VAL A 11 7.55 -6.80 4.22
N LYS A 12 6.72 -7.86 4.19
CA LYS A 12 6.62 -8.75 3.02
C LYS A 12 5.75 -8.08 1.98
N THR A 13 6.39 -7.34 1.07
CA THR A 13 5.80 -6.87 -0.18
C THR A 13 5.38 -8.08 -1.01
N TRP A 14 4.13 -8.51 -0.87
CA TRP A 14 3.56 -9.63 -1.63
C TRP A 14 3.72 -9.36 -3.12
N PHE A 15 4.45 -10.26 -3.77
CA PHE A 15 4.59 -10.37 -5.21
C PHE A 15 3.21 -10.73 -5.80
N ASN A 16 2.79 -10.01 -6.83
CA ASN A 16 1.45 -10.00 -7.43
C ASN A 16 0.34 -9.37 -6.57
N GLN A 17 0.43 -8.05 -6.33
CA GLN A 17 -0.74 -7.31 -5.85
C GLN A 17 -1.74 -7.11 -6.99
N THR A 18 -2.82 -7.89 -6.97
CA THR A 18 -4.06 -7.57 -7.66
C THR A 18 -4.54 -6.17 -7.26
N ALA A 19 -4.94 -5.36 -8.23
CA ALA A 19 -5.43 -4.01 -8.00
C ALA A 19 -6.82 -4.04 -7.36
N CYS A 20 -6.96 -3.37 -6.21
CA CYS A 20 -8.25 -3.15 -5.57
C CYS A 20 -9.15 -2.17 -6.36
N ARG A 21 -10.47 -2.32 -6.27
CA ARG A 21 -11.50 -1.45 -6.88
C ARG A 21 -11.21 0.06 -6.71
N ALA A 22 -10.83 0.49 -5.50
CA ALA A 22 -10.64 1.90 -5.17
C ALA A 22 -9.45 2.54 -5.94
N ARG A 23 -8.32 1.81 -6.05
CA ARG A 23 -7.11 2.29 -6.73
C ARG A 23 -7.38 2.62 -8.19
N ARG A 24 -8.06 1.71 -8.89
CA ARG A 24 -8.39 1.82 -10.32
C ARG A 24 -9.35 3.00 -10.58
N SER A 25 -10.35 3.17 -9.72
CA SER A 25 -11.36 4.23 -9.86
C SER A 25 -10.73 5.62 -9.85
N ILE A 26 -9.76 5.85 -8.97
CA ILE A 26 -9.07 7.15 -8.82
C ILE A 26 -8.18 7.45 -10.03
N VAL A 27 -7.62 6.42 -10.68
CA VAL A 27 -6.78 6.56 -11.89
C VAL A 27 -7.63 6.70 -13.16
N GLY A 28 -8.96 6.53 -13.08
CA GLY A 28 -9.86 6.66 -14.23
C GLY A 28 -9.79 5.48 -15.21
N ILE A 29 -9.26 4.32 -14.80
CA ILE A 29 -9.29 3.10 -15.62
C ILE A 29 -10.64 2.44 -15.37
N PRO A 30 -11.46 2.04 -16.36
CA PRO A 30 -12.73 1.35 -16.11
C PRO A 30 -12.54 -0.15 -15.82
N LYS A 31 -13.53 -0.77 -15.15
CA LYS A 31 -13.48 -2.16 -14.64
C LYS A 31 -13.18 -3.17 -15.73
N LYS A 32 -13.84 -3.01 -16.89
CA LYS A 32 -13.78 -3.95 -18.00
C LYS A 32 -12.50 -3.81 -18.81
N LEU A 33 -11.88 -2.62 -18.86
CA LEU A 33 -10.66 -2.40 -19.63
C LEU A 33 -9.39 -2.85 -18.88
N ALA A 34 -9.36 -2.76 -17.56
CA ALA A 34 -8.15 -3.13 -16.81
C ALA A 34 -7.64 -4.56 -17.07
N PRO A 35 -8.48 -5.63 -17.08
CA PRO A 35 -7.98 -6.97 -17.41
C PRO A 35 -7.45 -7.08 -18.85
N THR A 36 -8.03 -6.34 -19.80
CA THR A 36 -7.56 -6.28 -21.20
C THR A 36 -6.17 -5.67 -21.32
N ILE A 37 -5.84 -4.72 -20.44
CA ILE A 37 -4.56 -4.01 -20.38
C ILE A 37 -3.51 -4.78 -19.52
N GLY A 38 -3.88 -5.95 -18.99
CA GLY A 38 -2.99 -6.77 -18.15
C GLY A 38 -2.96 -6.36 -16.67
N ILE A 39 -3.95 -5.60 -16.20
CA ILE A 39 -4.10 -5.23 -14.78
C ILE A 39 -5.10 -6.19 -14.12
N ALA A 40 -4.60 -7.11 -13.29
CA ALA A 40 -5.45 -8.01 -12.52
C ALA A 40 -6.21 -7.24 -11.44
N ILE A 41 -7.54 -7.31 -11.42
CA ILE A 41 -8.39 -6.64 -10.41
C ILE A 41 -8.87 -7.66 -9.38
N ASP A 42 -8.73 -7.33 -8.09
CA ASP A 42 -9.42 -8.02 -7.01
C ASP A 42 -10.44 -7.09 -6.34
N HIS A 43 -11.69 -7.50 -6.34
CA HIS A 43 -12.81 -6.75 -5.79
C HIS A 43 -12.96 -6.90 -4.27
N ARG A 44 -12.33 -7.89 -3.66
CA ARG A 44 -12.46 -8.21 -2.23
C ARG A 44 -11.50 -7.39 -1.38
N LEU A 45 -10.37 -6.98 -1.95
CA LEU A 45 -9.38 -6.17 -1.26
C LEU A 45 -9.97 -4.82 -0.84
N ARG A 46 -9.64 -4.37 0.37
CA ARG A 46 -9.91 -3.03 0.89
C ARG A 46 -8.60 -2.47 1.46
N ASN A 47 -8.33 -1.19 1.26
CA ASN A 47 -7.13 -0.55 1.82
C ASN A 47 -7.49 0.03 3.19
N SER A 48 -6.62 -0.21 4.18
CA SER A 48 -6.76 0.36 5.53
C SER A 48 -5.97 1.65 5.72
N SER A 49 -4.94 1.90 4.91
CA SER A 49 -4.07 3.08 4.98
C SER A 49 -4.09 3.91 3.70
N LEU A 50 -3.97 5.23 3.85
CA LEU A 50 -3.90 6.18 2.72
C LEU A 50 -2.55 6.10 1.99
N GLU A 51 -1.45 5.92 2.72
CA GLU A 51 -0.09 5.81 2.15
C GLU A 51 0.00 4.68 1.12
N SER A 52 -0.55 3.50 1.46
CA SER A 52 -0.57 2.35 0.55
C SER A 52 -1.45 2.61 -0.68
N LEU A 53 -2.55 3.35 -0.52
CA LEU A 53 -3.42 3.72 -1.63
C LEU A 53 -2.68 4.65 -2.61
N LEU A 54 -2.03 5.70 -2.08
CA LEU A 54 -1.30 6.69 -2.87
C LEU A 54 -0.14 6.08 -3.65
N THR A 55 0.67 5.25 -2.99
CA THR A 55 1.80 4.55 -3.62
C THR A 55 1.34 3.69 -4.81
N ASN A 56 0.21 2.98 -4.65
CA ASN A 56 -0.34 2.16 -5.71
C ASN A 56 -0.99 2.96 -6.83
N ILE A 57 -1.59 4.12 -6.54
CA ILE A 57 -2.11 5.05 -7.55
C ILE A 57 -0.95 5.58 -8.40
N GLN A 58 0.14 6.01 -7.77
CA GLN A 58 1.34 6.45 -8.47
C GLN A 58 1.90 5.35 -9.38
N ARG A 59 1.95 4.10 -8.88
CA ARG A 59 2.35 2.94 -9.69
C ARG A 59 1.45 2.72 -10.89
N LEU A 60 0.13 2.77 -10.72
CA LEU A 60 -0.82 2.59 -11.82
C LEU A 60 -0.74 3.71 -12.86
N LYS A 61 -0.48 4.95 -12.43
CA LYS A 61 -0.22 6.08 -13.34
C LYS A 61 1.07 5.86 -14.14
N ALA A 62 2.14 5.45 -13.47
CA ALA A 62 3.41 5.12 -14.13
C ALA A 62 3.28 3.94 -15.09
N TYR A 63 2.48 2.92 -14.76
CA TYR A 63 2.16 1.81 -15.66
C TYR A 63 1.44 2.31 -16.90
N LYS A 64 0.39 3.11 -16.73
CA LYS A 64 -0.41 3.66 -17.84
C LYS A 64 0.43 4.53 -18.79
N ALA A 65 1.33 5.34 -18.25
CA ALA A 65 2.22 6.19 -19.05
C ALA A 65 3.24 5.41 -19.90
N LYS A 66 3.63 4.20 -19.45
CA LYS A 66 4.58 3.32 -20.16
C LYS A 66 3.89 2.29 -21.06
N LEU A 67 2.58 2.15 -20.95
CA LEU A 67 1.82 1.18 -21.70
C LEU A 67 1.65 1.65 -23.13
N VAL A 68 2.17 0.87 -24.08
CA VAL A 68 1.93 1.06 -25.50
C VAL A 68 0.79 0.12 -25.92
N VAL A 69 -0.30 0.68 -26.46
CA VAL A 69 -1.48 -0.10 -26.89
C VAL A 69 -1.51 -0.15 -28.41
N PHE A 70 -1.38 -1.35 -28.96
CA PHE A 70 -1.49 -1.57 -30.40
C PHE A 70 -2.95 -1.55 -30.85
N PRO A 71 -3.27 -0.91 -31.99
CA PRO A 71 -4.60 -0.97 -32.58
C PRO A 71 -4.90 -2.42 -32.98
N ARG A 72 -6.14 -2.86 -32.75
CA ARG A 72 -6.59 -4.21 -33.18
C ARG A 72 -6.54 -4.41 -34.69
N GLN A 73 -6.72 -3.33 -35.45
CA GLN A 73 -6.59 -3.30 -36.91
C GLN A 73 -5.65 -2.16 -37.26
N ALA A 74 -4.56 -2.45 -37.98
CA ALA A 74 -3.46 -1.51 -38.21
C ALA A 74 -3.88 -0.18 -38.87
N LEU A 75 -4.98 -0.17 -39.65
CA LEU A 75 -5.49 1.03 -40.33
C LEU A 75 -6.62 1.74 -39.60
N LYS A 76 -7.14 1.21 -38.48
CA LYS A 76 -8.26 1.80 -37.74
C LYS A 76 -7.86 2.07 -36.30
N PHE A 77 -7.35 3.27 -36.07
CA PHE A 77 -7.03 3.78 -34.74
C PHE A 77 -8.31 4.17 -33.99
N LYS A 78 -8.41 3.74 -32.74
CA LYS A 78 -9.49 4.09 -31.80
C LYS A 78 -8.94 4.88 -30.63
N ASP A 79 -9.85 5.49 -29.88
CA ASP A 79 -9.53 6.21 -28.65
C ASP A 79 -8.83 5.27 -27.64
N GLY A 80 -7.55 5.54 -27.39
CA GLY A 80 -6.70 4.77 -26.47
C GLY A 80 -5.61 3.92 -27.14
N ASP A 81 -5.52 3.92 -28.47
CA ASP A 81 -4.36 3.37 -29.18
C ASP A 81 -3.16 4.34 -29.16
N SER A 82 -1.95 3.78 -29.19
CA SER A 82 -0.71 4.57 -29.20
C SER A 82 -0.41 5.17 -30.57
N ALA A 83 0.35 6.27 -30.57
CA ALA A 83 0.79 6.94 -31.80
C ALA A 83 1.72 6.03 -32.62
N PRO A 84 1.74 6.15 -33.97
CA PRO A 84 2.53 5.27 -34.83
C PRO A 84 4.04 5.33 -34.53
N GLU A 85 4.54 6.46 -34.02
CA GLU A 85 5.94 6.64 -33.61
C GLU A 85 6.31 5.76 -32.39
N GLU A 86 5.41 5.65 -31.41
CA GLU A 86 5.59 4.80 -30.24
C GLU A 86 5.49 3.32 -30.61
N LEU A 87 4.64 2.97 -31.59
CA LEU A 87 4.48 1.59 -32.06
C LEU A 87 5.73 1.07 -32.75
N ALA A 88 6.43 1.90 -33.53
CA ALA A 88 7.65 1.51 -34.24
C ALA A 88 8.83 1.28 -33.27
N THR A 89 8.86 2.02 -32.17
CA THR A 89 9.92 1.93 -31.14
C THR A 89 9.62 0.85 -30.09
N ALA A 90 8.40 0.31 -30.07
CA ALA A 90 7.96 -0.63 -29.06
C ALA A 90 8.77 -1.94 -29.11
N THR A 91 9.45 -2.24 -28.00
CA THR A 91 10.20 -3.49 -27.81
C THR A 91 9.66 -4.26 -26.62
N GLN A 92 9.77 -5.58 -26.66
CA GLN A 92 9.35 -6.42 -25.54
C GLN A 92 10.34 -6.28 -24.38
N VAL A 93 9.85 -5.84 -23.22
CA VAL A 93 10.64 -5.87 -21.99
C VAL A 93 10.79 -7.31 -21.51
N GLN A 94 12.03 -7.80 -21.43
CA GLN A 94 12.33 -9.11 -20.87
C GLN A 94 12.55 -9.01 -19.35
N GLY A 95 11.83 -9.81 -18.56
CA GLY A 95 11.95 -9.86 -17.11
C GLY A 95 10.76 -9.26 -16.34
N PRO A 96 10.86 -9.15 -15.00
CA PRO A 96 9.78 -8.64 -14.17
C PRO A 96 9.53 -7.14 -14.41
N TYR A 97 8.30 -6.80 -14.78
CA TYR A 97 7.90 -5.42 -15.06
C TYR A 97 7.62 -4.62 -13.78
N MET A 98 8.36 -3.53 -13.57
CA MET A 98 8.29 -2.67 -12.37
C MET A 98 8.38 -3.45 -11.04
N PRO A 99 9.55 -4.02 -10.70
CA PRO A 99 9.71 -4.74 -9.45
C PRO A 99 9.50 -3.80 -8.25
N ILE A 100 8.85 -4.30 -7.20
CA ILE A 100 8.70 -3.55 -5.94
C ILE A 100 10.05 -3.62 -5.22
N VAL A 101 10.82 -2.53 -5.31
CA VAL A 101 12.04 -2.37 -4.52
C VAL A 101 11.66 -1.87 -3.14
N ARG A 102 12.27 -2.45 -2.10
CA ARG A 102 12.15 -1.92 -0.74
C ARG A 102 13.17 -0.82 -0.59
N GLU A 103 12.70 0.41 -0.54
CA GLU A 103 13.53 1.55 -0.18
C GLU A 103 14.03 1.34 1.25
N LYS A 104 15.35 1.23 1.40
CA LYS A 104 15.98 1.26 2.71
C LYS A 104 16.09 2.72 3.07
N LEU A 105 15.31 3.17 4.05
CA LEU A 105 15.46 4.50 4.61
C LEU A 105 16.90 4.64 5.13
N SER A 106 17.65 5.60 4.58
CA SER A 106 18.97 5.94 5.09
C SER A 106 18.80 6.61 6.45
N VAL A 107 19.32 5.99 7.49
CA VAL A 107 19.32 6.58 8.83
C VAL A 107 20.54 7.48 8.94
N GLU A 108 20.31 8.77 9.16
CA GLU A 108 21.38 9.71 9.48
C GLU A 108 21.82 9.53 10.94
N LEU A 109 23.14 9.50 11.16
CA LEU A 109 23.71 9.37 12.50
C LEU A 109 23.67 10.73 13.20
N VAL A 110 22.62 10.94 14.00
CA VAL A 110 22.45 12.15 14.80
C VAL A 110 23.17 11.99 16.15
N LYS A 111 23.74 13.08 16.68
CA LYS A 111 24.30 13.10 18.04
C LYS A 111 23.20 12.83 19.07
N VAL A 112 23.47 11.94 20.01
CA VAL A 112 22.52 11.56 21.07
C VAL A 112 22.24 12.77 21.97
N THR A 113 20.98 13.23 21.98
CA THR A 113 20.54 14.33 22.85
C THR A 113 20.35 13.86 24.29
N ASN A 114 20.36 14.78 25.25
CA ASN A 114 20.16 14.44 26.67
C ASN A 114 18.78 13.82 26.94
N GLU A 115 17.76 14.21 26.17
CA GLU A 115 16.41 13.64 26.22
C GLU A 115 16.38 12.16 25.79
N MET A 116 17.18 11.79 24.78
CA MET A 116 17.31 10.39 24.37
C MET A 116 17.99 9.53 25.45
N LYS A 117 18.88 10.12 26.25
CA LYS A 117 19.57 9.43 27.35
C LYS A 117 18.68 9.26 28.59
N SER A 118 17.86 10.25 28.91
CA SER A 118 16.93 10.18 30.05
C SER A 118 15.72 9.28 29.75
N PHE A 119 15.44 9.01 28.48
CA PHE A 119 14.36 8.13 28.06
C PHE A 119 14.61 6.64 28.43
N LYS A 120 13.90 6.16 29.45
CA LYS A 120 13.93 4.75 29.86
C LYS A 120 13.05 3.89 28.94
N ALA A 121 13.62 3.46 27.81
CA ALA A 121 12.89 2.71 26.78
C ALA A 121 12.25 1.41 27.31
N TYR A 122 12.99 0.64 28.13
CA TYR A 122 12.51 -0.64 28.67
C TYR A 122 11.28 -0.46 29.58
N ASP A 123 11.34 0.52 30.48
CA ASP A 123 10.25 0.82 31.42
C ASP A 123 9.00 1.27 30.68
N LYS A 124 9.15 2.12 29.65
CA LYS A 124 8.01 2.54 28.82
C LYS A 124 7.33 1.36 28.13
N LEU A 125 8.10 0.43 27.54
CA LEU A 125 7.52 -0.77 26.92
C LEU A 125 6.72 -1.60 27.93
N ARG A 126 7.22 -1.76 29.16
CA ARG A 126 6.52 -2.47 30.24
C ARG A 126 5.22 -1.77 30.65
N VAL A 127 5.25 -0.45 30.79
CA VAL A 127 4.06 0.36 31.12
C VAL A 127 3.01 0.25 30.00
N GLU A 128 3.39 0.36 28.73
CA GLU A 128 2.47 0.24 27.60
C GLU A 128 1.85 -1.16 27.50
N CYS A 129 2.64 -2.22 27.75
CA CYS A 129 2.13 -3.58 27.86
C CYS A 129 1.09 -3.71 28.99
N MET A 130 1.35 -3.08 30.14
CA MET A 130 0.42 -3.10 31.28
C MET A 130 -0.86 -2.31 30.96
N ASN A 131 -0.74 -1.13 30.34
CA ASN A 131 -1.88 -0.32 29.93
C ASN A 131 -2.80 -1.09 28.98
N LYS A 132 -2.23 -1.74 27.96
CA LYS A 132 -3.00 -2.59 27.03
C LYS A 132 -3.70 -3.76 27.74
N ARG A 133 -3.06 -4.37 28.73
CA ARG A 133 -3.65 -5.48 29.52
C ARG A 133 -4.79 -4.99 30.42
N GLN A 134 -4.66 -3.81 31.02
CA GLN A 134 -5.59 -3.31 32.03
C GLN A 134 -6.74 -2.45 31.45
N THR A 135 -6.79 -2.20 30.13
CA THR A 135 -7.85 -1.37 29.51
C THR A 135 -9.26 -1.80 29.92
N GLY A 136 -9.60 -3.09 29.80
CA GLY A 136 -10.93 -3.61 30.13
C GLY A 136 -11.27 -3.45 31.62
N ALA A 137 -10.33 -3.76 32.52
CA ALA A 137 -10.53 -3.63 33.95
C ALA A 137 -10.68 -2.17 34.39
N ARG A 138 -9.93 -1.25 33.77
CA ARG A 138 -10.03 0.18 34.04
C ARG A 138 -11.33 0.77 33.50
N MET A 139 -11.77 0.39 32.30
CA MET A 139 -13.08 0.80 31.76
C MET A 139 -14.23 0.31 32.64
N LYS A 140 -14.17 -0.94 33.13
CA LYS A 140 -15.18 -1.48 34.05
C LYS A 140 -15.24 -0.69 35.35
N LYS A 141 -14.08 -0.44 35.99
CA LYS A 141 -14.01 0.36 37.23
C LYS A 141 -14.49 1.79 37.04
N ALA A 142 -14.15 2.44 35.92
CA ALA A 142 -14.64 3.78 35.60
C ALA A 142 -16.18 3.79 35.48
N SER A 143 -16.75 2.82 34.74
CA SER A 143 -18.21 2.71 34.59
C SER A 143 -18.95 2.31 35.87
N GLU A 144 -18.28 1.70 36.84
CA GLU A 144 -18.85 1.36 38.16
C GLU A 144 -18.78 2.56 39.11
N ALA A 145 -17.71 3.36 39.04
CA ALA A 145 -17.61 4.62 39.78
C ALA A 145 -18.65 5.65 39.30
N GLU A 146 -18.84 5.79 37.98
CA GLU A 146 -19.87 6.67 37.38
C GLU A 146 -21.32 6.24 37.68
N LYS A 147 -21.55 5.00 38.13
CA LYS A 147 -22.88 4.51 38.54
C LYS A 147 -23.10 4.57 40.05
N ALA A 148 -22.01 4.76 40.80
CA ALA A 148 -22.03 4.87 42.25
C ALA A 148 -22.09 6.34 42.69
N GLU A 149 -21.62 7.26 41.84
CA GLU A 149 -22.10 8.65 41.79
C GLU A 149 -23.50 8.74 41.17
#